data_AF-A0AAC9PSR1-F1
#
_entry.id   AF-A0AAC9PSR1-F1
#
_cell.length_a   1.000
_cell.length_b   1.000
_cell.length_c   1.000
_cell.angle_alpha   90.00
_cell.angle_beta   90.00
_cell.angle_gamma   90.00
#
_symmetry.space_group_name_H-M   'P 1'
#
loop_
_entity.id
_entity.type
_entity.pdbx_description
1 polymer ?
#
loop_
_entity_poly.entity_id
_entity_poly.type
_entity_poly.pdbx_seq_one_letter_code
_entity_poly.pdbx_strand_id
1 'polypeptide(L)'
;MTTEEQLANKFERLIKDHMRREKLSALSMRELARRMTDAGYPISHGTLTGIRNGRSTIDQRTMDSLCAFFGVPESYFWLPRRQALLLGRLADLDDADLAAVDQLISDLHSRRTGRAER
;
A
#
# COMPACT_ATOMS: atom_id res chain seq x y z
N MET A 1 15.35 12.07 -0.18
CA MET A 1 13.91 11.83 -0.32
C MET A 1 13.34 11.68 1.08
N THR A 2 12.49 12.60 1.53
CA THR A 2 11.90 12.55 2.88
C THR A 2 10.81 11.47 2.98
N THR A 3 10.41 11.11 4.20
CA THR A 3 9.32 10.14 4.44
C THR A 3 8.01 10.60 3.77
N GLU A 4 7.75 11.90 3.80
CA GLU A 4 6.57 12.54 3.22
C GLU A 4 6.59 12.49 1.68
N GLU A 5 7.75 12.66 1.06
CA GLU A 5 7.92 12.50 -0.40
C GLU A 5 7.70 11.05 -0.85
N GLN A 6 8.16 10.07 -0.06
CA GLN A 6 7.89 8.66 -0.33
C GLN A 6 6.40 8.35 -0.25
N LEU A 7 5.74 8.88 0.78
CA LEU A 7 4.32 8.73 1.00
C LEU A 7 3.52 9.35 -0.14
N ALA A 8 3.86 10.58 -0.54
CA ALA A 8 3.24 11.28 -1.66
C ALA A 8 3.35 10.48 -2.97
N ASN A 9 4.54 9.94 -3.26
CA ASN A 9 4.77 9.10 -4.45
C ASN A 9 3.94 7.82 -4.44
N LYS A 10 3.83 7.17 -3.28
CA LYS A 10 3.00 5.97 -3.10
C LYS A 10 1.52 6.28 -3.25
N PHE A 11 1.05 7.38 -2.65
CA PHE A 11 -0.32 7.84 -2.78
C PHE A 11 -0.69 8.18 -4.22
N GLU A 12 0.16 8.91 -4.95
CA GLU A 12 -0.03 9.21 -6.38
C GLU A 12 -0.15 7.92 -7.22
N ARG A 13 0.59 6.87 -6.83
CA ARG A 13 0.50 5.58 -7.49
C ARG A 13 -0.82 4.87 -7.23
N LEU A 14 -1.33 4.91 -5.99
CA LEU A 14 -2.66 4.37 -5.67
C LEU A 14 -3.76 5.06 -6.47
N ILE A 15 -3.68 6.38 -6.64
CA ILE A 15 -4.59 7.15 -7.50
C ILE A 15 -4.53 6.64 -8.94
N LYS A 16 -3.33 6.49 -9.52
CA LYS A 16 -3.15 6.00 -10.89
C LYS A 16 -3.68 4.57 -11.08
N ASP A 17 -3.42 3.68 -10.13
CA ASP A 17 -3.89 2.30 -10.17
C ASP A 17 -5.42 2.24 -10.03
N HIS A 18 -6.01 3.06 -9.16
CA HIS A 18 -7.47 3.21 -9.03
C HIS A 18 -8.10 3.74 -10.32
N MET A 19 -7.56 4.81 -10.91
CA MET A 19 -8.04 5.35 -12.20
C MET A 19 -8.02 4.28 -13.30
N ARG A 20 -6.97 3.45 -13.36
CA ARG A 20 -6.88 2.35 -14.32
C ARG A 20 -7.96 1.29 -14.09
N ARG A 21 -8.17 0.87 -12.83
CA ARG A 21 -9.21 -0.11 -12.46
C ARG A 21 -10.61 0.38 -12.84
N GLU A 22 -10.89 1.63 -12.52
CA GLU A 22 -12.19 2.29 -12.76
C GLU A 22 -12.34 2.87 -14.18
N LYS A 23 -11.35 2.68 -15.05
CA LYS A 23 -11.31 3.22 -16.43
C LYS A 23 -11.54 4.75 -16.50
N LEU A 24 -11.00 5.49 -15.54
CA LEU A 24 -11.09 6.95 -15.46
C LEU A 24 -9.91 7.61 -16.19
N SER A 25 -10.21 8.63 -17.01
CA SER A 25 -9.18 9.44 -17.69
C SER A 25 -8.59 10.53 -16.79
N ALA A 26 -9.37 11.03 -15.83
CA ALA A 26 -8.95 12.02 -14.85
C ALA A 26 -9.67 11.81 -13.52
N LEU A 27 -9.00 12.14 -12.41
CA LEU A 27 -9.58 12.12 -11.07
C LEU A 27 -9.06 13.32 -10.28
N SER A 28 -9.96 14.25 -9.92
CA SER A 28 -9.61 15.38 -9.06
C SER A 28 -9.60 14.97 -7.59
N MET A 29 -8.87 15.71 -6.73
CA MET A 29 -8.88 15.44 -5.27
C MET A 29 -10.26 15.67 -4.64
N ARG A 30 -11.07 16.57 -5.21
CA ARG A 30 -12.46 16.78 -4.75
C ARG A 30 -13.34 15.59 -5.09
N GLU A 31 -13.18 15.05 -6.29
CA GLU A 31 -13.91 13.85 -6.71
C GLU A 31 -13.45 12.60 -5.95
N LEU A 32 -12.14 12.46 -5.71
CA LEU A 32 -11.61 11.39 -4.86
C LEU A 32 -12.17 11.48 -3.44
N ALA A 33 -12.13 12.66 -2.80
CA ALA A 33 -12.70 12.87 -1.48
C ALA A 33 -14.20 12.51 -1.42
N ARG A 34 -14.96 12.89 -2.45
CA ARG A 34 -16.37 12.53 -2.57
C ARG A 34 -16.55 11.02 -2.65
N ARG A 35 -15.84 10.34 -3.54
CA ARG A 35 -15.89 8.87 -3.68
C ARG A 35 -15.50 8.13 -2.41
N MET A 36 -14.46 8.61 -1.70
CA MET A 36 -14.06 8.04 -0.42
C MET A 36 -15.15 8.22 0.64
N THR A 37 -15.80 9.39 0.68
CA THR A 37 -16.94 9.65 1.57
C THR A 37 -18.13 8.74 1.25
N ASP A 38 -18.49 8.63 -0.04
CA ASP A 38 -19.58 7.77 -0.52
C ASP A 38 -19.31 6.28 -0.19
N ALA A 39 -18.05 5.87 -0.14
CA ALA A 39 -17.61 4.53 0.25
C ALA A 39 -17.48 4.32 1.77
N GLY A 40 -17.78 5.33 2.61
CA GLY A 40 -17.71 5.24 4.08
C GLY A 40 -16.35 5.61 4.70
N TYR A 41 -15.41 6.15 3.93
CA TYR A 41 -14.06 6.51 4.36
C TYR A 41 -13.80 8.02 4.20
N PRO A 42 -14.46 8.89 4.96
CA PRO A 42 -14.42 10.34 4.73
C PRO A 42 -13.03 10.92 4.98
N ILE A 43 -12.40 11.48 3.93
CA ILE A 43 -11.17 12.27 4.00
C ILE A 43 -11.37 13.56 3.21
N SER A 44 -10.99 14.71 3.79
CA SER A 44 -11.13 16.00 3.13
C SER A 44 -10.22 16.13 1.91
N HIS A 45 -10.69 16.81 0.86
CA HIS A 45 -9.86 17.07 -0.33
C HIS A 45 -8.59 17.89 0.00
N GLY A 46 -8.64 18.75 1.03
CA GLY A 46 -7.49 19.51 1.51
C GLY A 46 -6.42 18.58 2.09
N THR A 47 -6.83 17.60 2.90
CA THR A 47 -5.95 16.57 3.45
C THR A 47 -5.31 15.74 2.32
N LEU A 48 -6.11 15.24 1.37
CA LEU A 48 -5.60 14.49 0.21
C LEU A 48 -4.61 15.31 -0.62
N THR A 49 -4.86 16.61 -0.79
CA THR A 49 -3.96 17.53 -1.50
C THR A 49 -2.66 17.75 -0.73
N GLY A 50 -2.72 17.88 0.60
CA GLY A 50 -1.55 17.97 1.47
C GLY A 50 -0.68 16.73 1.39
N ILE A 51 -1.30 15.54 1.43
CA ILE A 51 -0.63 14.24 1.25
C ILE A 51 0.06 14.16 -0.11
N ARG A 52 -0.67 14.47 -1.19
CA ARG A 52 -0.14 14.44 -2.57
C ARG A 52 1.09 15.34 -2.74
N ASN A 53 1.13 16.45 -2.03
CA ASN A 53 2.21 17.43 -2.11
C ASN A 53 3.35 17.15 -1.10
N GLY A 54 3.27 16.08 -0.30
CA GLY A 54 4.25 15.78 0.75
C GLY A 54 4.28 16.82 1.88
N ARG A 55 3.17 17.54 2.12
CA ARG A 55 3.07 18.64 3.10
C ARG A 55 2.28 18.28 4.36
N SER A 56 1.75 17.07 4.44
CA SER A 56 0.94 16.63 5.56
C SER A 56 1.48 15.33 6.14
N THR A 57 1.54 15.28 7.47
CA THR A 57 1.63 14.03 8.21
C THR A 57 0.27 13.32 8.12
N ILE A 58 0.30 12.00 7.95
CA ILE A 58 -0.90 11.16 7.94
C ILE A 58 -1.09 10.63 9.36
N ASP A 59 -2.26 10.91 9.96
CA ASP A 59 -2.67 10.24 11.19
C ASP A 59 -3.17 8.81 10.91
N GLN A 60 -3.21 7.97 11.95
CA GLN A 60 -3.58 6.57 11.77
C GLN A 60 -4.97 6.41 11.13
N ARG A 61 -5.94 7.24 11.52
CA ARG A 61 -7.31 7.18 10.96
C ARG A 61 -7.34 7.45 9.45
N THR A 62 -6.58 8.43 9.00
CA THR A 62 -6.42 8.75 7.57
C THR A 62 -5.71 7.60 6.85
N MET A 63 -4.69 7.00 7.49
CA MET A 63 -3.99 5.83 6.95
C MET A 63 -4.94 4.64 6.76
N ASP A 64 -5.71 4.28 7.78
CA ASP A 64 -6.66 3.17 7.75
C ASP A 64 -7.72 3.38 6.65
N SER A 65 -8.22 4.60 6.54
CA SER A 65 -9.21 4.99 5.52
C SER A 65 -8.66 4.88 4.09
N LEU A 66 -7.40 5.28 3.88
CA LEU A 66 -6.71 5.12 2.59
C LEU A 66 -6.50 3.64 2.25
N CYS A 67 -6.02 2.86 3.22
CA CYS A 67 -5.76 1.44 3.07
C CYS A 67 -7.04 0.68 2.70
N ALA A 68 -8.12 0.92 3.43
CA ALA A 68 -9.42 0.32 3.17
C ALA A 68 -9.98 0.72 1.80
N PHE A 69 -9.97 2.01 1.45
CA PHE A 69 -10.52 2.48 0.17
C PHE A 69 -9.75 1.93 -1.04
N PHE A 70 -8.42 1.91 -0.99
CA PHE A 70 -7.61 1.43 -2.12
C PHE A 70 -7.42 -0.09 -2.15
N GLY A 71 -7.77 -0.79 -1.06
CA GLY A 71 -7.58 -2.22 -0.90
C GLY A 71 -6.10 -2.60 -0.79
N VAL A 72 -5.34 -1.89 0.04
CA VAL A 72 -3.91 -2.13 0.25
C VAL A 72 -3.58 -2.25 1.73
N PRO A 73 -2.62 -3.11 2.13
CA PRO A 73 -2.17 -3.18 3.51
C PRO A 73 -1.40 -1.92 3.90
N GLU A 74 -1.40 -1.55 5.19
CA GLU A 74 -0.66 -0.39 5.70
C GLU A 74 0.84 -0.45 5.37
N SER A 75 1.40 -1.66 5.39
CA SER A 75 2.79 -1.94 5.01
C SER A 75 3.15 -1.43 3.61
N TYR A 76 2.17 -1.17 2.74
CA TYR A 76 2.36 -0.52 1.44
C TYR A 76 3.02 0.85 1.56
N PHE A 77 2.73 1.62 2.61
CA PHE A 77 3.30 2.95 2.79
C PHE A 77 4.76 2.92 3.26
N TRP A 78 5.17 1.84 3.93
CA TRP A 78 6.47 1.73 4.59
C TRP A 78 7.47 0.84 3.85
N LEU A 79 6.99 -0.12 3.05
CA LEU A 79 7.83 -1.11 2.37
C LEU A 79 7.82 -0.96 0.86
N PRO A 80 8.84 -1.47 0.15
CA PRO A 80 8.78 -1.70 -1.29
C PRO A 80 7.49 -2.43 -1.69
N ARG A 81 6.85 -2.01 -2.78
CA ARG A 81 5.53 -2.51 -3.22
C ARG A 81 5.42 -4.04 -3.22
N ARG A 82 6.43 -4.73 -3.74
CA ARG A 82 6.40 -6.20 -3.83
C ARG A 82 6.41 -6.85 -2.44
N GLN A 83 7.16 -6.29 -1.51
CA GLN A 83 7.23 -6.79 -0.13
C GLN A 83 5.93 -6.51 0.62
N ALA A 84 5.38 -5.30 0.48
CA ALA A 84 4.10 -4.94 1.08
C ALA A 84 2.94 -5.82 0.59
N LEU A 85 2.83 -6.03 -0.73
CA LEU A 85 1.80 -6.89 -1.30
C LEU A 85 1.98 -8.36 -0.90
N LEU A 86 3.22 -8.83 -0.74
CA LEU A 86 3.49 -10.17 -0.24
C LEU A 86 3.02 -10.29 1.20
N LEU A 87 3.42 -9.37 2.09
CA LEU A 87 3.01 -9.36 3.49
C LEU A 87 1.49 -9.27 3.65
N GLY A 88 0.82 -8.45 2.83
CA GLY A 88 -0.64 -8.38 2.83
C GLY A 88 -1.28 -9.73 2.55
N ARG A 89 -0.76 -10.49 1.58
CA ARG A 89 -1.26 -11.84 1.27
C ARG A 89 -0.95 -12.86 2.36
N LEU A 90 0.19 -12.72 3.03
CA LEU A 90 0.57 -13.60 4.15
C LEU A 90 -0.36 -13.42 5.35
N ALA A 91 -0.90 -12.22 5.55
CA ALA A 91 -1.85 -11.95 6.64
C ALA A 91 -3.19 -12.70 6.49
N ASP A 92 -3.53 -13.13 5.28
CA ASP A 92 -4.78 -13.86 4.99
C ASP A 92 -4.63 -15.39 5.05
N LEU A 93 -3.42 -15.90 5.30
CA LEU A 93 -3.13 -17.35 5.33
C LEU A 93 -3.41 -17.95 6.70
N ASP A 94 -3.77 -19.24 6.73
CA ASP A 94 -3.85 -20.02 7.96
C ASP A 94 -2.47 -20.54 8.41
N ASP A 95 -2.41 -21.12 9.61
CA ASP A 95 -1.14 -21.59 10.20
C ASP A 95 -0.46 -22.68 9.35
N ALA A 96 -1.23 -23.51 8.64
CA ALA A 96 -0.68 -24.58 7.80
C ALA A 96 -0.05 -24.01 6.53
N ASP A 97 -0.74 -23.07 5.88
CA ASP A 97 -0.22 -22.35 4.71
C ASP A 97 0.98 -21.47 5.07
N LEU A 98 0.97 -20.84 6.25
CA LEU A 98 2.12 -20.08 6.75
C LEU A 98 3.34 -20.97 6.98
N ALA A 99 3.17 -22.16 7.55
CA ALA A 99 4.26 -23.13 7.72
C ALA A 99 4.85 -23.58 6.37
N ALA A 100 4.01 -23.78 5.35
CA ALA A 100 4.47 -24.12 4.01
C ALA A 100 5.28 -22.98 3.37
N VAL A 101 4.86 -21.73 3.58
CA VAL A 101 5.62 -20.54 3.13
C VAL A 101 6.96 -20.45 3.86
N ASP A 102 6.99 -20.67 5.17
CA ASP A 102 8.22 -20.62 5.96
C ASP A 102 9.25 -21.67 5.50
N GLN A 103 8.78 -22.88 5.18
CA GLN A 103 9.62 -23.92 4.60
C GLN A 103 10.18 -23.50 3.22
N LEU A 104 9.36 -22.90 2.36
CA LEU A 104 9.82 -22.40 1.06
C LEU A 104 10.89 -21.31 1.21
N ILE A 105 10.70 -20.37 2.15
CA ILE A 105 11.68 -19.31 2.43
C ILE A 105 12.98 -19.91 2.95
N SER A 106 12.91 -20.88 3.86
CA SER A 106 14.06 -21.61 4.38
C SER A 106 14.84 -22.30 3.27
N ASP A 107 14.16 -23.04 2.39
CA ASP A 107 14.77 -23.71 1.23
C ASP A 107 15.49 -22.72 0.30
N LEU A 108 14.87 -21.57 0.03
CA LEU A 108 15.46 -20.52 -0.80
C LEU A 108 16.72 -19.92 -0.16
N HIS A 109 16.73 -19.73 1.16
CA HIS A 109 17.91 -19.26 1.89
C HIS A 109 19.04 -20.29 1.86
N SER A 110 18.75 -21.56 2.14
CA SER A 110 19.75 -22.63 2.12
C SER A 110 20.41 -22.80 0.74
N ARG A 111 19.64 -22.66 -0.35
CA ARG A 111 20.19 -22.67 -1.72
C ARG A 111 21.10 -21.49 -2.01
N ARG A 112 20.85 -20.34 -1.37
CA ARG A 112 21.62 -19.12 -1.57
C ARG A 112 22.93 -19.14 -0.78
N THR A 113 22.91 -19.66 0.44
CA THR A 113 24.11 -19.81 1.28
C THR A 113 25.00 -20.94 0.78
N GLY A 114 24.43 -22.10 0.40
CA GLY A 114 25.20 -23.21 -0.17
C GLY A 114 25.81 -22.94 -1.55
N ARG A 115 25.43 -21.84 -2.22
CA ARG A 115 26.02 -21.36 -3.49
C ARG A 115 27.18 -20.39 -3.28
N ALA A 116 27.34 -19.83 -2.08
CA ALA A 116 28.47 -18.96 -1.72
C ALA A 116 29.71 -19.74 -1.27
N GLU A 117 29.56 -21.05 -1.00
CA GLU A 117 30.63 -21.97 -0.56
C GLU A 117 31.17 -22.86 -1.70
N ARG A 118 30.84 -22.57 -2.96
CA ARG A 118 31.39 -23.21 -4.16
C ARG A 118 31.96 -22.17 -5.10
#